data_AF-A0A6J8BRE5-F1
#
_entry.id   AF-A0A6J8BRE5-F1
#
_cell.length_a   1.000
_cell.length_b   1.000
_cell.length_c   1.000
_cell.angle_alpha   90.00
_cell.angle_beta   90.00
_cell.angle_gamma   90.00
#
_symmetry.space_group_name_H-M   'P 1'
#
loop_
_entity.id
_entity.type
_entity.pdbx_description
1 polymer ?
#
loop_
_entity_poly.entity_id
_entity_poly.type
_entity_poly.pdbx_seq_one_letter_code
_entity_poly.pdbx_strand_id
1 'polypeptide(L)'
;MPGERGANRTVKEQTVLVDVGDNKNVSALSVINSVEAEVGEGVVEACVPKSGNVYEITLKELEAVDLLCDTGFKVNNVKFKPNAVFSKQKMVSFLNVSYYVTDEEITKKLEDFGAELISPIKLRMHPGTTIADGTRYVVVRFPEFVKVYRTV
;
A
#
# COMPACT_ATOMS: atom_id res chain seq x y z
N MET A 1 -13.63 -15.28 26.57
CA MET A 1 -14.85 -14.68 25.99
C MET A 1 -14.46 -14.10 24.64
N PRO A 2 -15.13 -14.43 23.53
CA PRO A 2 -14.81 -13.81 22.25
C PRO A 2 -15.22 -12.33 22.32
N GLY A 3 -14.24 -11.43 22.14
CA GLY A 3 -14.41 -9.99 22.24
C GLY A 3 -15.41 -9.45 21.21
N GLU A 4 -16.20 -8.47 21.63
CA GLU A 4 -17.15 -7.76 20.78
C GLU A 4 -16.44 -7.11 19.60
N ARG A 5 -16.90 -7.41 18.37
CA ARG A 5 -16.43 -6.72 17.16
C ARG A 5 -17.05 -5.33 17.11
N GLY A 6 -16.33 -4.34 17.61
CA GLY A 6 -16.68 -2.93 17.53
C GLY A 6 -16.90 -2.46 16.09
N ALA A 7 -17.89 -1.59 15.91
CA ALA A 7 -18.41 -1.13 14.64
C ALA A 7 -17.37 -0.50 13.69
N ASN A 8 -17.40 -0.93 12.42
CA ASN A 8 -17.01 -0.18 11.21
C ASN A 8 -15.65 0.56 11.19
N ARG A 9 -14.61 0.00 11.80
CA ARG A 9 -13.21 0.45 11.60
C ARG A 9 -12.70 -0.09 10.27
N THR A 10 -12.07 0.73 9.41
CA THR A 10 -11.50 0.30 8.12
C THR A 10 -10.29 -0.62 8.32
N VAL A 11 -10.56 -1.89 8.64
CA VAL A 11 -9.55 -2.93 8.92
C VAL A 11 -8.51 -3.03 7.79
N LYS A 12 -8.93 -2.77 6.54
CA LYS A 12 -8.08 -2.88 5.34
C LYS A 12 -6.84 -1.98 5.34
N GLU A 13 -6.93 -0.77 5.90
CA GLU A 13 -5.79 0.16 5.98
C GLU A 13 -4.75 -0.31 7.01
N GLN A 14 -5.22 -1.08 7.98
CA GLN A 14 -4.42 -1.65 9.05
C GLN A 14 -3.97 -3.09 8.73
N THR A 15 -4.15 -3.54 7.48
CA THR A 15 -3.85 -4.91 7.06
C THR A 15 -2.69 -4.95 6.07
N VAL A 16 -1.77 -5.89 6.27
CA VAL A 16 -0.69 -6.22 5.35
C VAL A 16 -0.79 -7.66 4.87
N LEU A 17 -0.21 -7.93 3.70
CA LEU A 17 0.01 -9.26 3.16
C LEU A 17 1.50 -9.56 3.14
N VAL A 18 1.88 -10.73 3.61
CA VAL A 18 3.26 -11.21 3.54
C VAL A 18 3.29 -12.59 2.93
N ASP A 19 4.04 -12.75 1.85
CA ASP A 19 4.38 -14.04 1.29
C ASP A 19 5.58 -14.61 2.05
N VAL A 20 5.38 -15.74 2.71
CA VAL A 20 6.44 -16.42 3.48
C VAL A 20 7.14 -17.51 2.68
N GLY A 21 6.76 -17.73 1.43
CA GLY A 21 7.32 -18.74 0.52
C GLY A 21 6.93 -20.18 0.88
N ASP A 22 6.88 -20.52 2.17
CA ASP A 22 6.50 -21.82 2.70
C ASP A 22 5.74 -21.68 4.04
N ASN A 23 4.41 -21.65 3.96
CA ASN A 23 3.56 -21.53 5.14
C ASN A 23 3.44 -22.83 5.96
N LYS A 24 4.05 -23.93 5.52
CA LYS A 24 4.10 -25.18 6.30
C LYS A 24 5.22 -25.12 7.33
N ASN A 25 6.33 -24.48 6.98
CA ASN A 25 7.50 -24.32 7.85
C ASN A 25 7.49 -22.99 8.62
N VAL A 26 6.83 -21.95 8.07
CA VAL A 26 6.62 -20.67 8.76
C VAL A 26 5.22 -20.63 9.35
N SER A 27 5.13 -20.90 10.66
CA SER A 27 3.86 -20.89 11.38
C SER A 27 3.31 -19.48 11.59
N ALA A 28 1.98 -19.35 11.67
CA ALA A 28 1.34 -18.06 12.00
C ALA A 28 1.85 -17.47 13.31
N LEU A 29 2.15 -18.32 14.31
CA LEU A 29 2.68 -17.88 15.60
C LEU A 29 4.09 -17.29 15.47
N SER A 30 4.95 -17.90 14.66
CA SER A 30 6.29 -17.38 14.38
C SER A 30 6.21 -16.01 13.70
N VAL A 31 5.25 -15.82 12.79
CA VAL A 31 4.99 -14.53 12.14
C VAL A 31 4.51 -13.49 13.15
N ILE A 32 3.51 -13.82 13.98
CA ILE A 32 2.98 -12.90 15.01
C ILE A 32 4.11 -12.42 15.92
N ASN A 33 4.87 -13.34 16.53
CA ASN A 33 5.94 -12.98 17.46
C ASN A 33 7.02 -12.12 16.79
N SER A 34 7.32 -12.38 15.52
CA SER A 34 8.35 -11.63 14.79
C SER A 34 7.88 -10.24 14.38
N VAL A 35 6.58 -10.09 14.06
CA VAL A 35 5.96 -8.78 13.80
C VAL A 35 5.91 -7.98 15.10
N GLU A 36 5.43 -8.56 16.20
CA GLU A 36 5.37 -7.89 17.50
C GLU A 36 6.75 -7.49 18.03
N ALA A 37 7.79 -8.29 17.76
CA ALA A 37 9.17 -7.91 18.10
C ALA A 37 9.67 -6.67 17.32
N GLU A 38 9.12 -6.40 16.14
CA GLU A 38 9.52 -5.27 15.30
C GLU A 38 8.69 -4.01 15.59
N VAL A 39 7.36 -4.15 15.74
CA VAL A 39 6.43 -3.01 15.84
C VAL A 39 5.82 -2.81 17.23
N GLY A 40 6.05 -3.73 18.17
CA GLY A 40 5.53 -3.66 19.54
C GLY A 40 4.62 -4.84 19.91
N GLU A 41 4.68 -5.23 21.18
CA GLU A 41 3.89 -6.35 21.74
C GLU A 41 2.39 -6.02 21.81
N GLY A 42 1.54 -6.96 21.42
CA GLY A 42 0.09 -6.81 21.43
C GLY A 42 -0.48 -5.92 20.34
N VAL A 43 0.32 -5.51 19.34
CA VAL A 43 -0.10 -4.69 18.20
C VAL A 43 -0.85 -5.51 17.15
N VAL A 44 -0.61 -6.82 17.07
CA VAL A 44 -1.28 -7.71 16.10
C VAL A 44 -2.70 -8.03 16.58
N GLU A 45 -3.69 -7.72 15.76
CA GLU A 45 -5.12 -8.00 16.03
C GLU A 45 -5.54 -9.35 15.41
N ALA A 46 -5.03 -9.65 14.20
CA ALA A 46 -5.32 -10.90 13.51
C ALA A 46 -4.17 -11.32 12.59
N CYS A 47 -3.97 -12.63 12.45
CA CYS A 47 -3.07 -13.23 11.47
C CYS A 47 -3.77 -14.43 10.84
N VAL A 48 -4.06 -14.35 9.54
CA VAL A 48 -4.90 -15.31 8.82
C VAL A 48 -4.13 -15.87 7.62
N PRO A 49 -3.95 -17.19 7.51
CA PRO A 49 -3.35 -17.79 6.31
C PRO A 49 -4.29 -17.62 5.11
N LYS A 50 -3.71 -17.28 3.96
CA LYS A 50 -4.35 -17.21 2.65
C LYS A 50 -3.75 -18.24 1.70
N SER A 51 -4.34 -18.37 0.52
CA SER A 51 -3.79 -19.21 -0.55
C SER A 51 -2.40 -18.75 -0.98
N GLY A 52 -1.52 -19.69 -1.32
CA GLY A 52 -0.22 -19.37 -1.93
C GLY A 52 0.85 -18.91 -0.95
N ASN A 53 0.92 -19.51 0.25
CA ASN A 53 1.94 -19.21 1.26
C ASN A 53 1.92 -17.76 1.78
N VAL A 54 0.77 -17.09 1.69
CA VAL A 54 0.59 -15.72 2.16
C VAL A 54 -0.10 -15.70 3.51
N TYR A 55 0.33 -14.82 4.40
CA TYR A 55 -0.40 -14.43 5.61
C TYR A 55 -0.98 -13.02 5.44
N GLU A 56 -2.24 -12.86 5.83
CA GLU A 56 -2.92 -11.58 6.00
C GLU A 56 -2.87 -11.19 7.48
N ILE A 57 -2.22 -10.07 7.78
CA ILE A 57 -1.95 -9.63 9.15
C ILE A 57 -2.65 -8.29 9.36
N THR A 58 -3.53 -8.21 10.34
CA THR A 58 -4.21 -6.98 10.76
C THR A 58 -3.54 -6.46 12.03
N LEU A 59 -3.15 -5.18 12.03
CA LEU A 59 -2.56 -4.47 13.15
C LEU A 59 -3.59 -3.52 13.79
N LYS A 60 -3.38 -3.13 15.04
CA LYS A 60 -4.23 -2.16 15.75
C LYS A 60 -3.97 -0.72 15.34
N GLU A 61 -2.77 -0.43 14.85
CA GLU A 61 -2.27 0.92 14.58
C GLU A 61 -1.79 1.04 13.13
N LEU A 62 -2.05 2.19 12.50
CA LEU A 62 -1.61 2.46 11.13
C LEU A 62 -0.10 2.70 11.03
N GLU A 63 0.47 3.35 12.04
CA GLU A 63 1.92 3.62 12.11
C GLU A 63 2.73 2.32 12.12
N ALA A 64 2.19 1.28 12.76
CA ALA A 64 2.77 -0.05 12.75
C ALA A 64 2.76 -0.69 11.35
N VAL A 65 1.74 -0.41 10.52
CA VAL A 65 1.72 -0.88 9.11
C VAL A 65 2.81 -0.21 8.30
N ASP A 66 2.92 1.12 8.41
CA ASP A 66 3.93 1.90 7.69
C ASP A 66 5.35 1.44 8.08
N LEU A 67 5.62 1.32 9.39
CA LEU A 67 6.90 0.83 9.91
C LEU A 67 7.21 -0.59 9.41
N LEU A 68 6.25 -1.51 9.51
CA LEU A 68 6.44 -2.89 9.10
C LEU A 68 6.67 -3.04 7.58
N CYS A 69 5.99 -2.22 6.78
CA CYS A 69 6.22 -2.17 5.33
C CYS A 69 7.59 -1.61 4.97
N ASP A 70 8.14 -0.68 5.76
CA ASP A 70 9.45 -0.09 5.51
C ASP A 70 10.60 -0.99 6.00
N THR A 71 10.56 -1.42 7.26
CA THR A 71 11.63 -2.21 7.89
C THR A 71 11.55 -3.68 7.54
N GLY A 72 10.34 -4.23 7.34
CA GLY A 72 10.08 -5.66 7.27
C GLY A 72 10.31 -6.36 8.61
N PHE A 73 10.16 -7.68 8.66
CA PHE A 73 10.42 -8.48 9.86
C PHE A 73 11.23 -9.74 9.52
N LYS A 74 11.77 -10.42 10.53
CA LYS A 74 12.57 -11.64 10.33
C LYS A 74 11.98 -12.84 11.03
N VAL A 75 11.83 -13.95 10.31
CA VAL A 75 11.51 -15.27 10.88
C VAL A 75 12.63 -16.23 10.49
N ASN A 76 13.18 -16.97 11.45
CA ASN A 76 14.27 -17.93 11.20
C ASN A 76 15.45 -17.33 10.42
N ASN A 77 15.80 -16.07 10.72
CA ASN A 77 16.86 -15.30 10.05
C ASN A 77 16.60 -14.95 8.57
N VAL A 78 15.40 -15.24 8.05
CA VAL A 78 14.93 -14.80 6.73
C VAL A 78 14.11 -13.53 6.89
N LYS A 79 14.46 -12.49 6.10
CA LYS A 79 13.76 -11.21 6.11
C LYS A 79 12.58 -11.24 5.14
N PHE A 80 11.39 -10.88 5.64
CA PHE A 80 10.17 -10.74 4.86
C PHE A 80 9.75 -9.27 4.83
N LYS A 81 9.24 -8.84 3.67
CA LYS A 81 8.74 -7.47 3.48
C LYS A 81 7.25 -7.50 3.16
N PRO A 82 6.39 -7.12 4.10
CA PRO A 82 4.95 -7.11 3.87
C PRO A 82 4.53 -5.99 2.93
N ASN A 83 3.42 -6.20 2.23
CA ASN A 83 2.77 -5.21 1.39
C ASN A 83 1.43 -4.82 2.01
N ALA A 84 1.20 -3.53 2.24
CA ALA A 84 -0.10 -3.05 2.72
C ALA A 84 -1.23 -3.44 1.76
N VAL A 85 -2.33 -3.99 2.30
CA VAL A 85 -3.55 -4.32 1.52
C VAL A 85 -4.16 -3.07 0.92
N PHE A 86 -4.04 -1.96 1.64
CA PHE A 86 -4.44 -0.65 1.16
C PHE A 86 -3.22 0.28 1.16
N SER A 87 -2.81 0.70 -0.04
CA SER A 87 -1.83 1.78 -0.16
C SER A 87 -2.55 3.13 -0.16
N LYS A 88 -2.06 4.05 0.68
CA LYS A 88 -2.41 5.48 0.59
C LYS A 88 -1.91 6.11 -0.72
N GLN A 89 -0.94 5.47 -1.37
CA GLN A 89 -0.45 5.87 -2.67
C GLN A 89 -1.35 5.30 -3.77
N LYS A 90 -1.76 6.16 -4.70
CA LYS A 90 -2.57 5.82 -5.86
C LYS A 90 -1.84 6.23 -7.13
N MET A 91 -1.84 5.35 -8.12
CA MET A 91 -1.48 5.74 -9.48
C MET A 91 -2.67 6.46 -10.10
N VAL A 92 -2.45 7.69 -10.54
CA VAL A 92 -3.43 8.50 -11.26
C VAL A 92 -3.00 8.58 -12.72
N SER A 93 -3.93 8.30 -13.62
CA SER A 93 -3.75 8.42 -15.06
C SER A 93 -4.55 9.61 -15.57
N PHE A 94 -3.87 10.56 -16.20
CA PHE A 94 -4.51 11.64 -16.94
C PHE A 94 -4.56 11.24 -18.40
N LEU A 95 -5.78 11.15 -18.96
CA LEU A 95 -5.99 10.78 -20.36
C LEU A 95 -6.21 12.04 -21.20
N ASN A 96 -5.79 11.99 -22.47
CA ASN A 96 -6.04 13.06 -23.45
C ASN A 96 -5.53 14.46 -23.03
N VAL A 97 -4.43 14.50 -22.28
CA VAL A 97 -3.78 15.75 -21.90
C VAL A 97 -3.08 16.34 -23.12
N SER A 98 -3.40 17.60 -23.44
CA SER A 98 -2.73 18.32 -24.52
C SER A 98 -1.23 18.40 -24.27
N TYR A 99 -0.42 18.22 -25.31
CA TYR A 99 1.04 18.14 -25.18
C TYR A 99 1.68 19.41 -24.58
N TYR A 100 1.09 20.59 -24.84
CA TYR A 100 1.59 21.86 -24.32
C TYR A 100 1.34 22.07 -22.81
N VAL A 101 0.49 21.25 -22.17
CA VAL A 101 0.29 21.32 -20.71
C VAL A 101 1.57 20.80 -20.06
N THR A 102 2.18 21.55 -19.16
CA THR A 102 3.45 21.11 -18.56
C THR A 102 3.24 20.22 -17.34
N ASP A 103 4.27 19.50 -16.93
CA ASP A 103 4.21 18.67 -15.71
C ASP A 103 4.10 19.55 -14.45
N GLU A 104 4.61 20.78 -14.48
CA GLU A 104 4.46 21.77 -13.41
C GLU A 104 3.00 22.21 -13.25
N GLU A 105 2.26 22.40 -14.35
CA GLU A 105 0.84 22.76 -14.29
C GLU A 105 -0.01 21.62 -13.69
N ILE A 106 0.33 20.37 -14.01
CA ILE A 106 -0.34 19.19 -13.44
C ILE A 106 0.02 19.04 -11.96
N THR A 107 1.30 19.18 -11.63
CA THR A 107 1.81 19.13 -10.25
C THR A 107 1.10 20.15 -9.38
N LYS A 108 1.04 21.41 -9.82
CA LYS A 108 0.37 22.48 -9.10
C LYS A 108 -1.11 22.17 -8.85
N LYS A 109 -1.84 21.63 -9.84
CA LYS A 109 -3.25 21.25 -9.67
C LYS A 109 -3.45 20.11 -8.67
N LEU A 110 -2.52 19.16 -8.62
CA LEU A 110 -2.53 18.09 -7.63
C LEU A 110 -2.26 18.63 -6.23
N GLU A 111 -1.27 19.51 -6.08
CA GLU A 111 -0.94 20.17 -4.82
C GLU A 111 -2.07 21.08 -4.32
N ASP A 112 -2.69 21.87 -5.19
CA ASP A 112 -3.87 22.70 -4.88
C ASP A 112 -5.06 21.84 -4.41
N PHE A 113 -5.13 20.58 -4.87
CA PHE A 113 -6.11 19.59 -4.43
C PHE A 113 -5.72 18.88 -3.11
N GLY A 114 -4.53 19.18 -2.58
CA GLY A 114 -3.98 18.60 -1.35
C GLY A 114 -3.31 17.23 -1.55
N ALA A 115 -3.04 16.82 -2.80
CA ALA A 115 -2.33 15.59 -3.09
C ALA A 115 -0.81 15.80 -3.01
N GLU A 116 -0.12 14.84 -2.39
CA GLU A 116 1.34 14.76 -2.34
C GLU A 116 1.84 13.91 -3.52
N LEU A 117 2.75 14.45 -4.34
CA LEU A 117 3.39 13.68 -5.41
C LEU A 117 4.46 12.77 -4.83
N ILE A 118 4.33 11.46 -5.07
CA ILE A 118 5.28 10.43 -4.63
C ILE A 118 6.26 10.05 -5.75
N SER A 119 5.85 10.23 -7.02
CA SER A 119 6.71 9.99 -8.18
C SER A 119 6.73 11.18 -9.13
N PRO A 120 7.75 11.29 -10.00
CA PRO A 120 7.68 12.15 -11.17
C PRO A 120 6.50 11.76 -12.06
N ILE A 121 5.96 12.73 -12.81
CA ILE A 121 4.98 12.49 -13.86
C ILE A 121 5.69 11.77 -15.02
N LYS A 122 5.05 10.72 -15.52
CA LYS A 122 5.53 9.94 -16.66
C LYS A 122 4.60 10.10 -17.84
N LEU A 123 5.15 10.48 -18.99
CA LEU A 123 4.45 10.58 -20.26
C LEU A 123 4.48 9.23 -20.99
N ARG A 124 3.34 8.75 -21.48
CA ARG A 124 3.32 7.59 -22.39
C ARG A 124 3.52 8.05 -23.82
N MET A 125 4.30 7.24 -24.52
CA MET A 125 4.53 7.37 -25.96
C MET A 125 3.70 6.33 -26.69
N HIS A 126 3.34 6.62 -27.94
CA HIS A 126 2.82 5.60 -28.84
C HIS A 126 3.85 4.48 -29.01
N PRO A 127 3.41 3.21 -29.05
CA PRO A 127 4.32 2.07 -29.16
C PRO A 127 5.31 2.20 -30.33
N GLY A 128 6.61 2.03 -30.04
CA GLY A 128 7.66 2.11 -31.07
C GLY A 128 8.02 3.52 -31.52
N THR A 129 7.52 4.56 -30.86
CA THR A 129 7.79 5.96 -31.21
C THR A 129 8.26 6.78 -30.02
N THR A 130 8.71 8.01 -30.28
CA THR A 130 8.96 9.06 -29.29
C THR A 130 7.82 10.09 -29.24
N ILE A 131 6.67 9.78 -29.82
CA ILE A 131 5.52 10.68 -29.92
C ILE A 131 4.59 10.41 -28.75
N ALA A 132 4.27 11.45 -27.98
CA ALA A 132 3.39 11.36 -26.83
C ALA A 132 1.94 11.09 -27.25
N ASP A 133 1.26 10.18 -26.52
CA ASP A 133 -0.14 9.81 -26.82
C ASP A 133 -1.18 10.61 -26.02
N GLY A 134 -0.72 11.61 -25.25
CA GLY A 134 -1.56 12.43 -24.37
C GLY A 134 -1.88 11.78 -23.03
N THR A 135 -1.34 10.59 -22.72
CA THR A 135 -1.54 9.95 -21.42
C THR A 135 -0.36 10.18 -20.49
N ARG A 136 -0.64 10.59 -19.25
CA ARG A 136 0.35 10.78 -18.19
C ARG A 136 -0.01 10.00 -16.93
N TYR A 137 0.99 9.51 -16.20
CA TYR A 137 0.79 8.81 -14.93
C TYR A 137 1.66 9.40 -13.84
N VAL A 138 1.12 9.41 -12.64
CA VAL A 138 1.84 9.83 -11.44
C VAL A 138 1.38 8.98 -10.26
N VAL A 139 2.29 8.68 -9.34
CA VAL A 139 1.93 8.12 -8.04
C VAL A 139 1.74 9.29 -7.08
N VAL A 140 0.57 9.40 -6.49
CA VAL A 140 0.21 10.45 -5.53
C VAL A 140 -0.34 9.84 -4.25
N ARG A 141 -0.23 10.57 -3.15
CA ARG A 141 -0.98 10.32 -1.92
C ARG A 141 -2.04 11.41 -1.80
N PHE A 142 -3.30 11.00 -1.79
CA PHE A 142 -4.42 11.94 -1.58
C PHE A 142 -4.63 12.21 -0.08
N PRO A 143 -5.21 13.37 0.27
CA PRO A 143 -5.57 13.63 1.66
C PRO A 143 -6.74 12.74 2.09
N GLU A 144 -6.84 12.44 3.39
CA GLU A 144 -7.72 11.39 3.92
C GLU A 144 -9.23 11.60 3.63
N PHE A 145 -9.65 12.84 3.38
CA PHE A 145 -11.03 13.17 3.03
C PHE A 145 -11.41 12.81 1.59
N VAL A 146 -10.44 12.53 0.71
CA VAL A 146 -10.67 12.20 -0.70
C VAL A 146 -10.91 10.71 -0.85
N LYS A 147 -12.15 10.34 -1.21
CA LYS A 147 -12.49 8.97 -1.60
C LYS A 147 -12.18 8.77 -3.08
N VAL A 148 -11.13 8.00 -3.37
CA VAL A 148 -10.79 7.60 -4.74
C VAL A 148 -11.54 6.32 -5.09
N TYR A 149 -12.48 6.40 -6.02
CA TYR A 149 -13.18 5.24 -6.56
C TYR A 149 -12.39 4.67 -7.73
N ARG A 150 -12.20 3.35 -7.75
CA ARG A 150 -11.62 2.64 -8.89
C ARG A 150 -12.72 2.47 -9.93
N THR A 151 -12.67 3.23 -11.02
CA THR A 151 -13.51 2.95 -12.19
C THR A 151 -12.92 1.72 -12.87
N VAL A 152 -13.69 0.63 -12.88
CA VAL A 152 -13.38 -0.62 -13.60
C VAL A 152 -13.69 -0.47 -15.07
#